data_AF-A0A9D9WS44-F1
#
_entry.id   AF-A0A9D9WS44-F1
#
_cell.length_a   1.000
_cell.length_b   1.000
_cell.length_c   1.000
_cell.angle_alpha   90.00
_cell.angle_beta   90.00
_cell.angle_gamma   90.00
#
_symmetry.space_group_name_H-M   'P 1'
#
loop_
_entity.id
_entity.type
_entity.pdbx_description
1 polymer ?
#
loop_
_entity_poly.entity_id
_entity_poly.type
_entity_poly.pdbx_seq_one_letter_code
_entity_poly.pdbx_strand_id
1 'polypeptide(L)'
;MFGFFRRKESVFQSLIEQQASLAYEGLRLLIKYFETSDPEVAEELSIKEKEADEVRRILIDELNRSFITPFDREDIFALSRSIDDVVDYADTTVMEMVVLRVKSTPYMLRIASLLKDAAYEIMHGVQRLPKNPKVALDHAQRAKALENRVEAVYREAIADLFSGPEDVHHVVEMLKLREVYRHLSNAADRGDEAANIIADIVVKKA
;
A
#
# COMPACT_ATOMS: atom_id res chain seq x y z
N MET A 1 -7.68 -10.74 45.53
CA MET A 1 -7.23 -11.44 44.31
C MET A 1 -7.24 -10.40 43.19
N PHE A 2 -6.08 -9.76 42.92
CA PHE A 2 -5.97 -8.69 41.93
C PHE A 2 -6.15 -9.29 40.54
N GLY A 3 -7.31 -9.05 39.92
CA GLY A 3 -7.56 -9.43 38.53
C GLY A 3 -6.59 -8.68 37.63
N PHE A 4 -5.73 -9.44 36.95
CA PHE A 4 -4.91 -8.96 35.85
C PHE A 4 -5.85 -8.45 34.74
N PHE A 5 -6.13 -7.15 34.72
CA PHE A 5 -6.76 -6.50 33.57
C PHE A 5 -5.75 -6.52 32.41
N ARG A 6 -5.74 -7.59 31.60
CA ARG A 6 -5.21 -7.49 30.24
C ARG A 6 -6.05 -6.42 29.54
N ARG A 7 -5.46 -5.27 29.21
CA ARG A 7 -6.11 -4.30 28.32
C ARG A 7 -6.50 -5.05 27.05
N LYS A 8 -7.81 -5.20 26.83
CA LYS A 8 -8.34 -5.78 25.60
C LYS A 8 -7.75 -4.97 24.44
N GLU A 9 -7.21 -5.65 23.44
CA GLU A 9 -6.68 -5.00 22.25
C GLU A 9 -7.77 -4.11 21.65
N SER A 10 -7.40 -2.89 21.24
CA SER A 10 -8.37 -1.96 20.68
C SER A 10 -8.91 -2.55 19.38
N VAL A 11 -10.24 -2.55 19.20
CA VAL A 11 -10.87 -2.97 17.94
C VAL A 11 -10.26 -2.23 16.74
N PHE A 12 -9.96 -0.94 16.90
CA PHE A 12 -9.27 -0.13 15.89
C PHE A 12 -7.89 -0.68 15.55
N GLN A 13 -7.11 -1.10 16.54
CA GLN A 13 -5.79 -1.67 16.30
C GLN A 13 -5.89 -2.95 15.47
N SER A 14 -6.80 -3.85 15.84
CA SER A 14 -7.02 -5.11 15.11
C SER A 14 -7.45 -4.85 13.66
N LEU A 15 -8.32 -3.87 13.41
CA LEU A 15 -8.82 -3.56 12.07
C LEU A 15 -7.74 -2.92 11.18
N ILE A 16 -6.89 -2.04 11.73
CA ILE A 16 -5.78 -1.45 10.95
C ILE A 16 -4.69 -2.51 10.69
N GLU A 17 -4.39 -3.38 11.66
CA GLU A 17 -3.45 -4.49 11.45
C GLU A 17 -3.94 -5.44 10.35
N GLN A 18 -5.24 -5.73 10.33
CA GLN A 18 -5.85 -6.57 9.30
C GLN A 18 -5.78 -5.90 7.91
N GLN A 19 -6.12 -4.61 7.80
CA GLN A 19 -5.96 -3.84 6.55
C GLN A 19 -4.51 -3.88 6.05
N ALA A 20 -3.54 -3.63 6.94
CA ALA A 20 -2.13 -3.63 6.54
C ALA A 20 -1.64 -5.02 6.09
N SER A 21 -2.13 -6.09 6.71
CA SER A 21 -1.86 -7.47 6.28
C SER A 21 -2.43 -7.75 4.89
N LEU A 22 -3.68 -7.34 4.64
CA LEU A 22 -4.33 -7.52 3.34
C LEU A 22 -3.62 -6.72 2.24
N ALA A 23 -3.16 -5.50 2.53
CA ALA A 23 -2.37 -4.71 1.59
C ALA A 23 -1.03 -5.38 1.25
N TYR A 24 -0.34 -5.94 2.25
CA TYR A 24 0.88 -6.72 2.01
C TYR A 24 0.61 -7.98 1.17
N GLU A 25 -0.48 -8.70 1.44
CA GLU A 25 -0.90 -9.86 0.64
C GLU A 25 -1.23 -9.46 -0.80
N GLY A 26 -1.97 -8.38 -1.00
CA GLY A 26 -2.31 -7.85 -2.32
C GLY A 26 -1.07 -7.53 -3.16
N LEU A 27 -0.06 -6.88 -2.57
CA LEU A 27 1.18 -6.60 -3.30
C LEU A 27 2.03 -7.85 -3.60
N ARG A 28 1.91 -8.92 -2.79
CA ARG A 28 2.50 -10.22 -3.16
C ARG A 28 1.81 -10.83 -4.38
N LEU A 29 0.49 -10.69 -4.47
CA LEU A 29 -0.29 -11.15 -5.62
C LEU A 29 -0.01 -10.31 -6.86
N LEU A 30 0.21 -9.00 -6.72
CA LEU A 30 0.65 -8.14 -7.82
C LEU A 30 1.97 -8.63 -8.44
N ILE A 31 2.97 -8.97 -7.60
CA ILE A 31 4.24 -9.54 -8.08
C ILE A 31 3.98 -10.85 -8.82
N LYS A 32 3.21 -11.76 -8.20
CA LYS A 32 2.86 -13.05 -8.80
C LYS A 32 2.17 -12.85 -10.16
N TYR A 33 1.25 -11.91 -10.27
CA TYR A 33 0.59 -11.56 -11.53
C TYR A 33 1.58 -11.02 -12.56
N PHE A 34 2.53 -10.17 -12.17
CA PHE A 34 3.57 -9.69 -13.10
C PHE A 34 4.48 -10.82 -13.59
N GLU A 35 4.70 -11.86 -12.79
CA GLU A 35 5.51 -13.03 -13.17
C GLU A 35 4.75 -13.99 -14.09
N THR A 36 3.44 -14.19 -13.87
CA THR A 36 2.67 -15.25 -14.55
C THR A 36 1.68 -14.74 -15.60
N SER A 37 1.22 -13.49 -15.47
CA SER A 37 0.07 -12.92 -16.19
C SER A 37 -1.20 -13.76 -16.06
N ASP A 38 -1.34 -14.50 -14.95
CA ASP A 38 -2.42 -15.45 -14.70
C ASP A 38 -3.72 -14.72 -14.26
N PRO A 39 -4.84 -14.85 -15.00
CA PRO A 39 -6.11 -14.24 -14.63
C PRO A 39 -6.64 -14.70 -13.27
N GLU A 40 -6.34 -15.93 -12.82
CA GLU A 40 -6.78 -16.40 -11.50
C GLU A 40 -6.08 -15.62 -10.37
N VAL A 41 -4.83 -15.20 -10.59
CA VAL A 41 -4.09 -14.35 -9.64
C VAL A 41 -4.65 -12.94 -9.61
N ALA A 42 -5.11 -12.41 -10.75
CA ALA A 42 -5.80 -11.13 -10.81
C ALA A 42 -7.13 -11.18 -10.03
N GLU A 43 -7.89 -12.27 -10.15
CA GLU A 43 -9.12 -12.46 -9.38
C GLU A 43 -8.84 -12.57 -7.88
N GLU A 44 -7.79 -13.31 -7.49
CA GLU A 44 -7.34 -13.42 -6.10
C GLU A 44 -6.98 -12.04 -5.51
N LEU A 45 -6.30 -11.19 -6.29
CA LEU A 45 -5.97 -9.81 -5.90
C LEU A 45 -7.22 -8.95 -5.70
N SER A 46 -8.18 -9.02 -6.63
CA SER A 46 -9.44 -8.27 -6.50
C SER A 46 -10.29 -8.73 -5.32
N ILE A 47 -10.20 -10.02 -4.94
CA ILE A 47 -10.83 -10.50 -3.70
C ILE A 47 -10.15 -9.87 -2.47
N LYS A 48 -8.81 -9.77 -2.47
CA LYS A 48 -8.06 -9.18 -1.36
C LYS A 48 -8.32 -7.68 -1.18
N GLU A 49 -8.46 -6.95 -2.28
CA GLU A 49 -8.88 -5.54 -2.26
C GLU A 49 -10.26 -5.40 -1.60
N LYS A 50 -11.27 -6.17 -2.05
CA LYS A 50 -12.61 -6.13 -1.45
C LYS A 50 -12.64 -6.51 0.02
N GLU A 51 -11.80 -7.47 0.44
CA GLU A 51 -11.62 -7.82 1.85
C GLU A 51 -11.08 -6.62 2.65
N ALA A 52 -10.08 -5.90 2.13
CA ALA A 52 -9.51 -4.73 2.80
C ALA A 52 -10.53 -3.59 2.90
N ASP A 53 -11.24 -3.35 1.82
CA ASP A 53 -12.26 -2.31 1.67
C ASP A 53 -13.43 -2.54 2.66
N GLU A 54 -13.84 -3.79 2.87
CA GLU A 54 -14.83 -4.16 3.88
C GLU A 54 -14.31 -3.94 5.31
N VAL A 55 -13.06 -4.31 5.61
CA VAL A 55 -12.45 -4.04 6.93
C VAL A 55 -12.38 -2.54 7.19
N ARG A 56 -12.08 -1.73 6.17
CA ARG A 56 -12.09 -0.27 6.26
C ARG A 56 -13.49 0.28 6.53
N ARG A 57 -14.53 -0.24 5.89
CA ARG A 57 -15.93 0.14 6.17
C ARG A 57 -16.32 -0.14 7.62
N ILE A 58 -15.95 -1.31 8.14
CA ILE A 58 -16.16 -1.66 9.54
C ILE A 58 -15.42 -0.68 10.47
N LEU A 59 -14.16 -0.36 10.17
CA LEU A 59 -13.40 0.63 10.93
C LEU A 59 -14.08 2.00 10.97
N ILE A 60 -14.60 2.47 9.83
CA ILE A 60 -15.30 3.76 9.75
C ILE A 60 -16.59 3.75 10.59
N ASP A 61 -17.37 2.67 10.54
CA ASP A 61 -18.56 2.52 11.38
C ASP A 61 -18.20 2.53 12.88
N GLU A 62 -17.13 1.84 13.28
CA GLU A 62 -16.62 1.87 14.64
C GLU A 62 -16.16 3.27 15.07
N LEU A 63 -15.50 4.04 14.19
CA LEU A 63 -15.10 5.43 14.47
C LEU A 63 -16.31 6.35 14.68
N ASN A 64 -17.40 6.14 13.95
CA ASN A 64 -18.62 6.93 14.06
C ASN A 64 -19.40 6.65 15.35
N ARG A 65 -19.31 5.42 15.88
CA ARG A 65 -20.05 4.98 17.08
C ARG A 65 -19.24 5.12 18.37
N SER A 66 -17.92 5.24 18.27
CA SER A 66 -17.02 5.28 19.43
C SER A 66 -16.74 6.70 19.92
N PHE A 67 -16.96 6.94 21.21
CA PHE A 67 -16.57 8.19 21.87
C PHE A 67 -15.09 8.24 22.29
N ILE A 68 -14.43 7.08 22.43
CA ILE A 68 -13.04 6.96 22.88
C ILE A 68 -12.26 6.17 21.84
N THR A 69 -11.13 6.71 21.39
CA THR A 69 -10.21 6.08 20.42
C THR A 69 -8.80 5.95 21.01
N PRO A 70 -7.98 4.99 20.52
CA PRO A 70 -6.64 4.75 21.06
C PRO A 70 -5.61 5.85 20.70
N PHE A 71 -5.90 6.64 19.67
CA PHE A 71 -5.19 7.84 19.23
C PHE A 71 -6.18 8.72 18.44
N ASP A 72 -5.73 9.86 17.91
CA ASP A 72 -6.59 10.82 17.23
C ASP A 72 -7.42 10.15 16.13
N ARG A 73 -8.72 10.42 16.13
CA ARG A 73 -9.67 9.79 15.21
C ARG A 73 -9.36 10.10 13.74
N GLU A 74 -8.84 11.31 13.49
CA GLU A 74 -8.38 11.75 12.18
C GLU A 74 -7.17 10.96 11.70
N ASP A 75 -6.22 10.65 12.60
CA ASP A 75 -5.05 9.83 12.27
C ASP A 75 -5.44 8.37 11.97
N ILE A 76 -6.39 7.79 12.73
CA ILE A 76 -6.92 6.44 12.45
C ILE A 76 -7.55 6.41 11.06
N PHE A 77 -8.40 7.39 10.76
CA PHE A 77 -9.09 7.49 9.49
C PHE A 77 -8.11 7.66 8.32
N ALA A 78 -7.15 8.58 8.46
CA ALA A 78 -6.14 8.85 7.45
C ALA A 78 -5.25 7.62 7.21
N LEU A 79 -4.76 6.99 8.28
CA LEU A 79 -3.90 5.80 8.17
C LEU A 79 -4.64 4.64 7.50
N SER A 80 -5.89 4.38 7.90
CA SER A 80 -6.74 3.36 7.29
C SER A 80 -6.94 3.62 5.80
N ARG A 81 -7.22 4.86 5.41
CA ARG A 81 -7.36 5.24 4.00
C ARG A 81 -6.06 5.04 3.22
N SER A 82 -4.92 5.52 3.72
CA SER A 82 -3.67 5.40 2.97
C SER A 82 -3.23 3.95 2.79
N ILE A 83 -3.50 3.07 3.77
CA ILE A 83 -3.22 1.62 3.65
C ILE A 83 -4.14 0.97 2.61
N ASP A 84 -5.42 1.32 2.62
CA ASP A 84 -6.42 0.82 1.67
C ASP A 84 -6.13 1.26 0.24
N ASP A 85 -5.77 2.53 0.04
CA ASP A 85 -5.38 3.07 -1.27
C ASP A 85 -4.19 2.26 -1.87
N VAL A 86 -3.27 1.73 -1.05
CA VAL A 86 -2.13 0.91 -1.56
C VAL A 86 -2.61 -0.39 -2.22
N VAL A 87 -3.58 -1.09 -1.64
CA VAL A 87 -4.11 -2.34 -2.23
C VAL A 87 -5.06 -2.07 -3.38
N ASP A 88 -5.83 -0.99 -3.32
CA ASP A 88 -6.64 -0.51 -4.44
C ASP A 88 -5.75 -0.20 -5.67
N TYR A 89 -4.63 0.51 -5.48
CA TYR A 89 -3.68 0.74 -6.57
C TYR A 89 -3.09 -0.56 -7.12
N ALA A 90 -2.87 -1.58 -6.28
CA ALA A 90 -2.39 -2.87 -6.74
C ALA A 90 -3.41 -3.57 -7.66
N ASP A 91 -4.68 -3.64 -7.25
CA ASP A 91 -5.75 -4.25 -8.04
C ASP A 91 -6.03 -3.47 -9.32
N THR A 92 -6.18 -2.15 -9.20
CA THR A 92 -6.44 -1.27 -10.35
C THR A 92 -5.28 -1.21 -11.34
N THR A 93 -4.02 -1.38 -10.91
CA THR A 93 -2.87 -1.56 -11.83
C THR A 93 -3.08 -2.77 -12.74
N VAL A 94 -3.54 -3.89 -12.19
CA VAL A 94 -3.81 -5.10 -12.99
C VAL A 94 -4.97 -4.84 -13.96
N MET A 95 -6.03 -4.17 -13.51
CA MET A 95 -7.14 -3.79 -14.38
C MET A 95 -6.70 -2.88 -15.53
N GLU A 96 -5.88 -1.86 -15.25
CA GLU A 96 -5.35 -0.95 -16.27
C GLU A 96 -4.50 -1.70 -17.29
N MET A 97 -3.64 -2.63 -16.85
CA MET A 97 -2.86 -3.46 -17.76
C MET A 97 -3.74 -4.30 -18.68
N VAL A 98 -4.82 -4.89 -18.16
CA VAL A 98 -5.78 -5.66 -18.97
C VAL A 98 -6.49 -4.76 -19.99
N VAL A 99 -7.00 -3.59 -19.56
CA VAL A 99 -7.72 -2.64 -20.42
C VAL A 99 -6.81 -2.09 -21.52
N LEU A 100 -5.59 -1.69 -21.17
CA LEU A 100 -4.62 -1.13 -22.10
C LEU A 100 -3.87 -2.20 -22.91
N ARG A 101 -4.02 -3.48 -22.54
CA ARG A 101 -3.30 -4.63 -23.11
C ARG A 101 -1.78 -4.49 -22.97
N VAL A 102 -1.33 -4.13 -21.77
CA VAL A 102 0.08 -3.97 -21.40
C VAL A 102 0.57 -5.25 -20.74
N LYS A 103 1.76 -5.71 -21.15
CA LYS A 103 2.46 -6.81 -20.48
C LYS A 103 3.35 -6.27 -19.37
N SER A 104 3.62 -7.11 -18.37
CA SER A 104 4.56 -6.76 -17.32
C SER A 104 5.94 -6.49 -17.89
N THR A 105 6.63 -5.50 -17.31
CA THR A 105 8.01 -5.17 -17.66
C THR A 105 8.94 -5.43 -16.48
N PRO A 106 10.26 -5.55 -16.70
CA PRO A 106 11.22 -5.66 -15.59
C PRO A 106 11.16 -4.49 -14.61
N TYR A 107 10.83 -3.27 -15.07
CA TYR A 107 10.64 -2.12 -14.20
C TYR A 107 9.39 -2.27 -13.31
N MET A 108 8.29 -2.79 -13.86
CA MET A 108 7.07 -3.05 -13.08
C MET A 108 7.34 -4.06 -11.95
N LEU A 109 8.06 -5.14 -12.25
CA LEU A 109 8.46 -6.13 -11.23
C LEU A 109 9.35 -5.53 -10.15
N ARG A 110 10.34 -4.70 -10.53
CA ARG A 110 11.21 -4.00 -9.57
C ARG A 110 10.40 -3.05 -8.68
N ILE A 111 9.47 -2.28 -9.25
CA ILE A 111 8.60 -1.36 -8.50
C ILE A 111 7.68 -2.16 -7.56
N ALA A 112 6.99 -3.20 -8.05
CA ALA A 112 6.11 -4.03 -7.23
C ALA A 112 6.84 -4.71 -6.07
N SER A 113 8.09 -5.17 -6.29
CA SER A 113 8.93 -5.71 -5.21
C SER A 113 9.18 -4.68 -4.10
N LEU A 114 9.50 -3.43 -4.48
CA LEU A 114 9.74 -2.34 -3.53
C LEU A 114 8.45 -1.92 -2.80
N LEU A 115 7.32 -1.85 -3.52
CA LEU A 115 6.00 -1.60 -2.93
C LEU A 115 5.67 -2.67 -1.90
N LYS A 116 5.86 -3.95 -2.23
CA LYS A 116 5.61 -5.07 -1.32
C LYS A 116 6.48 -4.97 -0.06
N ASP A 117 7.74 -4.57 -0.20
CA ASP A 117 8.62 -4.32 0.95
C ASP A 117 8.13 -3.09 1.77
N ALA A 118 7.61 -2.05 1.13
CA ALA A 118 7.08 -0.88 1.83
C ALA A 118 5.82 -1.24 2.63
N ALA A 119 4.90 -2.02 2.06
CA ALA A 119 3.73 -2.53 2.77
C ALA A 119 4.10 -3.45 3.94
N TYR A 120 5.16 -4.25 3.81
CA TYR A 120 5.70 -5.03 4.93
C TYR A 120 6.16 -4.12 6.09
N GLU A 121 6.89 -3.05 5.78
CA GLU A 121 7.31 -2.07 6.78
C GLU A 121 6.12 -1.34 7.41
N ILE A 122 5.12 -0.92 6.61
CA ILE A 122 3.88 -0.30 7.13
C ILE A 122 3.13 -1.25 8.06
N MET A 123 2.92 -2.50 7.65
CA MET A 123 2.27 -3.53 8.47
C MET A 123 2.95 -3.70 9.83
N HIS A 124 4.28 -3.80 9.84
CA HIS A 124 5.01 -3.89 11.10
C HIS A 124 5.03 -2.57 11.89
N GLY A 125 5.03 -1.43 11.22
CA GLY A 125 4.86 -0.12 11.85
C GLY A 125 3.56 -0.05 12.63
N VAL A 126 2.44 -0.41 11.99
CA VAL A 126 1.11 -0.50 12.61
C VAL A 126 1.13 -1.43 13.83
N GLN A 127 1.64 -2.65 13.69
CA GLN A 127 1.69 -3.65 14.78
C GLN A 127 2.50 -3.16 15.99
N ARG A 128 3.54 -2.36 15.77
CA ARG A 128 4.41 -1.86 16.84
C ARG A 128 3.89 -0.57 17.47
N LEU A 129 3.06 0.19 16.77
CA LEU A 129 2.59 1.52 17.17
C LEU A 129 1.99 1.60 18.60
N PRO A 130 1.23 0.60 19.10
CA PRO A 130 0.65 0.70 20.45
C PRO A 130 1.65 0.53 21.59
N LYS A 131 2.67 -0.32 21.39
CA LYS A 131 3.56 -0.79 22.47
C LYS A 131 4.99 -0.29 22.32
N ASN A 132 5.46 -0.08 21.10
CA ASN A 132 6.83 0.26 20.76
C ASN A 132 6.86 1.38 19.70
N PRO A 133 6.39 2.61 20.03
CA PRO A 133 6.24 3.69 19.06
C PRO A 133 7.57 4.10 18.39
N LYS A 134 8.70 4.02 19.11
CA LYS A 134 10.03 4.24 18.49
C LYS A 134 10.35 3.22 17.39
N VAL A 135 10.02 1.95 17.63
CA VAL A 135 10.21 0.89 16.63
C VAL A 135 9.26 1.08 15.45
N ALA A 136 8.02 1.52 15.71
CA ALA A 136 7.08 1.88 14.65
C ALA A 136 7.60 3.03 13.77
N LEU A 137 8.25 4.03 14.37
CA LEU A 137 8.91 5.12 13.64
C LEU A 137 10.06 4.60 12.76
N ASP A 138 10.87 3.65 13.24
CA ASP A 138 11.94 3.05 12.44
C ASP A 138 11.37 2.32 11.19
N HIS A 139 10.22 1.63 11.34
CA HIS A 139 9.50 1.02 10.23
C HIS A 139 8.99 2.07 9.23
N ALA A 140 8.36 3.15 9.72
CA ALA A 140 7.90 4.25 8.87
C ALA A 140 9.05 4.88 8.06
N GLN A 141 10.21 5.11 8.68
CA GLN A 141 11.39 5.63 7.99
C GLN A 141 11.89 4.69 6.89
N ARG A 142 11.84 3.38 7.10
CA ARG A 142 12.19 2.39 6.07
C ARG A 142 11.19 2.36 4.91
N ALA A 143 9.88 2.45 5.20
CA ALA A 143 8.85 2.57 4.17
C ALA A 143 9.07 3.82 3.30
N LYS A 144 9.38 4.97 3.91
CA LYS A 144 9.75 6.20 3.20
C LYS A 144 11.00 6.03 2.33
N ALA A 145 12.03 5.34 2.83
CA ALA A 145 13.22 5.06 2.03
C ALA A 145 12.92 4.13 0.82
N LEU A 146 11.92 3.25 0.93
CA LEU A 146 11.48 2.39 -0.16
C LEU A 146 10.68 3.15 -1.23
N GLU A 147 9.85 4.12 -0.85
CA GLU A 147 9.19 5.05 -1.80
C GLU A 147 10.24 5.77 -2.66
N ASN A 148 11.27 6.36 -2.03
CA ASN A 148 12.34 7.05 -2.76
C ASN A 148 13.03 6.13 -3.79
N ARG A 149 13.13 4.83 -3.48
CA ARG A 149 13.66 3.83 -4.41
C ARG A 149 12.66 3.50 -5.52
N VAL A 150 11.36 3.45 -5.25
CA VAL A 150 10.33 3.30 -6.29
C VAL A 150 10.40 4.47 -7.26
N GLU A 151 10.46 5.71 -6.76
CA GLU A 151 10.55 6.91 -7.60
C GLU A 151 11.82 6.91 -8.47
N ALA A 152 12.94 6.41 -7.95
CA ALA A 152 14.16 6.24 -8.74
C ALA A 152 13.96 5.24 -9.90
N VAL A 153 13.32 4.08 -9.65
CA VAL A 153 13.03 3.07 -10.69
C VAL A 153 11.98 3.59 -11.67
N TYR A 154 10.98 4.34 -11.21
CA TYR A 154 10.00 5.01 -12.05
C TYR A 154 10.68 5.97 -13.02
N ARG A 155 11.58 6.83 -12.54
CA ARG A 155 12.35 7.75 -13.40
C ARG A 155 13.25 7.03 -14.39
N GLU A 156 13.87 5.93 -13.98
CA GLU A 156 14.65 5.06 -14.87
C GLU A 156 13.76 4.51 -16.00
N ALA A 157 12.59 3.96 -15.65
CA ALA A 157 11.62 3.43 -16.61
C ALA A 157 11.11 4.50 -17.59
N ILE A 158 10.84 5.72 -17.10
CA ILE A 158 10.44 6.84 -17.96
C ILE A 158 11.58 7.29 -18.88
N ALA A 159 12.81 7.38 -18.38
CA ALA A 159 13.95 7.75 -19.23
C ALA A 159 14.18 6.74 -20.36
N ASP A 160 14.08 5.44 -20.07
CA ASP A 160 14.18 4.36 -21.04
C ASP A 160 13.03 4.43 -22.07
N LEU A 161 11.79 4.61 -21.58
CA LEU A 161 10.58 4.70 -22.40
C LEU A 161 10.65 5.85 -23.43
N PHE A 162 11.28 6.96 -23.08
CA PHE A 162 11.37 8.16 -23.94
C PHE A 162 12.72 8.29 -24.66
N SER A 163 13.49 7.21 -24.80
CA SER A 163 14.79 7.21 -25.51
C SER A 163 14.70 7.42 -27.04
N GLY A 164 13.49 7.35 -27.62
CA GLY A 164 13.19 7.74 -29.00
C GLY A 164 12.14 6.81 -29.63
N PRO A 165 11.02 7.34 -30.17
CA PRO A 165 10.01 6.50 -30.78
C PRO A 165 10.48 5.94 -32.13
N GLU A 166 10.06 4.71 -32.42
CA GLU A 166 10.37 4.03 -33.69
C GLU A 166 9.34 4.41 -34.76
N ASP A 167 8.05 4.37 -34.38
CA ASP A 167 6.92 4.73 -35.22
C ASP A 167 5.71 5.19 -34.36
N VAL A 168 4.57 5.44 -35.01
CA VAL A 168 3.34 5.87 -34.34
C VAL A 168 2.76 4.78 -33.43
N HIS A 169 2.92 3.50 -33.76
CA HIS A 169 2.46 2.40 -32.90
C HIS A 169 3.28 2.33 -31.62
N HIS A 170 4.59 2.53 -31.71
CA HIS A 170 5.47 2.61 -30.54
C HIS A 170 5.07 3.81 -29.64
N VAL A 171 4.71 4.96 -30.21
CA VAL A 171 4.19 6.10 -29.41
C VAL A 171 2.92 5.72 -28.62
N VAL A 172 2.00 4.96 -29.21
CA VAL A 172 0.80 4.48 -28.50
C VAL A 172 1.16 3.52 -27.36
N GLU A 173 2.13 2.62 -27.57
CA GLU A 173 2.64 1.73 -26.52
C GLU A 173 3.31 2.52 -25.39
N MET A 174 4.09 3.54 -25.72
CA MET A 174 4.71 4.44 -24.74
C MET A 174 3.66 5.12 -23.85
N LEU A 175 2.55 5.60 -24.42
CA LEU A 175 1.49 6.23 -23.64
C LEU A 175 0.86 5.24 -22.64
N LYS A 176 0.61 4.00 -23.07
CA LYS A 176 0.05 2.95 -22.20
C LYS A 176 1.00 2.58 -21.06
N LEU A 177 2.27 2.36 -21.38
CA LEU A 177 3.29 2.03 -20.37
C LEU A 177 3.48 3.17 -19.37
N ARG A 178 3.50 4.42 -19.84
CA ARG A 178 3.59 5.59 -18.97
C ARG A 178 2.44 5.65 -17.96
N GLU A 179 1.22 5.31 -18.38
CA GLU A 179 0.06 5.28 -17.50
C GLU A 179 0.27 4.26 -16.38
N VAL A 180 0.58 3.01 -16.72
CA VAL A 180 0.80 1.93 -15.74
C VAL A 180 1.98 2.26 -14.80
N TYR A 181 3.07 2.82 -15.33
CA TYR A 181 4.19 3.27 -14.50
C TYR A 181 3.80 4.37 -13.52
N ARG A 182 3.00 5.34 -13.96
CA ARG A 182 2.50 6.41 -13.09
C ARG A 182 1.57 5.84 -12.02
N HIS A 183 0.72 4.89 -12.37
CA HIS A 183 -0.20 4.26 -11.43
C HIS A 183 0.54 3.51 -10.30
N LEU A 184 1.57 2.74 -10.66
CA LEU A 184 2.48 2.11 -9.68
C LEU A 184 3.24 3.13 -8.81
N SER A 185 3.66 4.26 -9.38
CA SER A 185 4.29 5.35 -8.61
C SER A 185 3.32 5.97 -7.62
N ASN A 186 2.06 6.20 -8.00
CA ASN A 186 1.04 6.74 -7.10
C ASN A 186 0.76 5.79 -5.93
N ALA A 187 0.87 4.46 -6.14
CA ALA A 187 0.80 3.48 -5.05
C ALA A 187 1.91 3.69 -4.00
N ALA A 188 3.12 4.05 -4.43
CA ALA A 188 4.24 4.33 -3.53
C ALA A 188 3.99 5.60 -2.70
N ASP A 189 3.41 6.64 -3.32
CA ASP A 189 3.03 7.87 -2.63
C ASP A 189 2.06 7.58 -1.47
N ARG A 190 1.10 6.66 -1.66
CA ARG A 190 0.19 6.22 -0.59
C ARG A 190 0.89 5.48 0.53
N GLY A 191 1.91 4.68 0.19
CA GLY A 191 2.80 4.06 1.16
C GLY A 191 3.58 5.09 2.00
N ASP A 192 4.12 6.15 1.38
CA ASP A 192 4.77 7.24 2.12
C ASP A 192 3.77 8.03 2.97
N GLU A 193 2.55 8.28 2.47
CA GLU A 193 1.48 8.92 3.25
C GLU A 193 1.17 8.13 4.53
N ALA A 194 0.97 6.81 4.42
CA ALA A 194 0.78 5.93 5.58
C ALA A 194 1.97 5.97 6.55
N ALA A 195 3.20 5.98 6.03
CA ALA A 195 4.42 6.07 6.85
C ALA A 195 4.51 7.42 7.60
N ASN A 196 4.21 8.53 6.93
CA ASN A 196 4.20 9.85 7.55
C ASN A 196 3.14 9.93 8.67
N ILE A 197 1.94 9.36 8.46
CA ILE A 197 0.89 9.33 9.49
C ILE A 197 1.34 8.50 10.71
N ILE A 198 2.01 7.35 10.49
CA ILE A 198 2.60 6.57 11.60
C ILE A 198 3.59 7.43 12.39
N ALA A 199 4.47 8.17 11.70
CA ALA A 199 5.44 9.04 12.34
C ALA A 199 4.77 10.17 13.14
N ASP A 200 3.72 10.79 12.59
CA ASP A 200 2.96 11.85 13.24
C ASP A 200 2.26 11.36 14.52
N ILE A 201 1.64 10.17 14.48
CA ILE A 201 1.05 9.53 15.68
C ILE A 201 2.12 9.32 16.76
N VAL A 202 3.33 8.91 16.38
CA VAL A 202 4.44 8.72 17.33
C VAL A 202 4.86 10.04 17.96
N VAL A 203 4.97 11.12 17.17
CA VAL A 203 5.32 12.46 17.67
C VAL A 203 4.26 12.98 18.64
N LYS A 204 2.97 12.81 18.33
CA LYS A 204 1.87 13.24 19.20
C LYS A 204 1.81 12.48 20.54
N LYS A 205 2.35 11.25 20.58
CA LYS A 205 2.43 10.42 21.80
C LYS A 205 3.66 10.68 22.66
N ALA A 206 4.63 11.45 22.16
CA ALA A 206 5.91 11.69 22.82
C ALA A 206 5.82 12.66 24.01
#